data_AF-A0A2E0CL01-F1
#
_entry.id   AF-A0A2E0CL01-F1
#
_cell.length_a   1.000
_cell.length_b   1.000
_cell.length_c   1.000
_cell.angle_alpha   90.00
_cell.angle_beta   90.00
_cell.angle_gamma   90.00
#
_symmetry.space_group_name_H-M   'P 1'
#
loop_
_entity.id
_entity.type
_entity.pdbx_description
1 polymer ?
#
loop_
_entity_poly.entity_id
_entity_poly.type
_entity_poly.pdbx_seq_one_letter_code
_entity_poly.pdbx_strand_id
1 'polypeptide(L)' 'MVTKFVRCNAILSYALDKNGKHCKHVVTAEDDEGVIKAMIDHISECQDIDGSDLTENIRMSIKTH' A
#
# COMPACT_ATOMS: atom_id res chain seq x y z
N MET A 1 -13.49 3.00 17.02
CA MET A 1 -13.41 3.46 15.62
C MET A 1 -12.77 2.33 14.84
N VAL A 2 -13.29 2.02 13.66
CA VAL A 2 -12.82 0.91 12.85
C VAL A 2 -11.60 1.41 12.07
N THR A 3 -10.41 0.88 12.34
CA THR A 3 -9.18 1.35 11.67
C THR A 3 -8.84 0.42 10.52
N LYS A 4 -8.60 0.99 9.35
CA LYS A 4 -8.26 0.26 8.14
C LYS A 4 -6.79 0.34 7.88
N PHE A 5 -6.20 -0.74 7.39
CA PHE A 5 -4.78 -0.81 7.13
C PHE A 5 -4.45 -1.68 5.93
N VAL A 6 -3.35 -1.34 5.27
CA VAL A 6 -2.79 -2.16 4.18
C VAL A 6 -1.27 -2.21 4.30
N ARG A 7 -0.70 -3.39 4.04
CA ARG A 7 0.75 -3.59 4.02
C ARG A 7 1.21 -3.60 2.57
N CYS A 8 2.27 -2.85 2.25
CA CYS A 8 2.77 -2.76 0.89
C CYS A 8 3.13 -4.15 0.30
N ASN A 9 3.74 -5.04 1.09
CA ASN A 9 4.03 -6.40 0.64
C ASN A 9 2.81 -7.27 0.37
N ALA A 10 1.62 -6.91 0.88
CA ALA A 10 0.41 -7.69 0.64
C ALA A 10 -0.13 -7.45 -0.76
N ILE A 11 0.19 -6.28 -1.34
CA ILE A 11 -0.23 -5.81 -2.66
C ILE A 11 0.74 -6.29 -3.73
N LEU A 12 2.02 -6.31 -3.39
CA LEU A 12 3.13 -6.67 -4.28
C LEU A 12 4.07 -7.61 -3.54
N SER A 13 3.73 -8.90 -3.45
CA SER A 13 4.46 -9.84 -2.59
C SER A 13 5.96 -10.01 -2.90
N TYR A 14 6.45 -9.37 -3.96
CA TYR A 14 7.86 -9.32 -4.34
C TYR A 14 8.37 -7.94 -4.80
N ALA A 15 7.63 -6.84 -4.63
CA ALA A 15 8.19 -5.52 -4.96
C ALA A 15 9.30 -5.17 -3.98
N LEU A 16 10.49 -4.97 -4.53
CA LEU A 16 11.64 -4.46 -3.83
C LEU A 16 11.54 -2.94 -3.79
N ASP A 17 11.90 -2.35 -2.66
CA ASP A 17 12.15 -0.91 -2.58
C ASP A 17 13.36 -0.53 -3.44
N LYS A 18 13.61 0.78 -3.59
CA LYS A 18 14.81 1.32 -4.29
C LYS A 18 16.15 0.75 -3.80
N ASN A 19 16.20 0.11 -2.63
CA ASN A 19 17.40 -0.50 -2.05
C ASN A 19 17.45 -2.03 -2.21
N GLY A 20 16.54 -2.63 -2.97
CA GLY A 20 16.49 -4.08 -3.18
C GLY A 20 15.94 -4.85 -1.98
N LYS A 21 15.24 -4.20 -1.04
CA LYS A 21 14.66 -4.83 0.16
C LYS A 21 13.15 -4.95 0.02
N HIS A 22 12.57 -6.01 0.61
CA HIS A 22 11.12 -6.14 0.69
C HIS A 22 10.51 -4.95 1.44
N CYS A 23 9.53 -4.30 0.82
CA CYS A 23 8.85 -3.18 1.45
C CYS A 23 8.01 -3.66 2.66
N LYS A 24 8.28 -3.10 3.85
CA LYS A 24 7.57 -3.42 5.10
C LYS A 24 6.59 -2.32 5.54
N HIS A 25 6.33 -1.33 4.68
CA HIS A 25 5.50 -0.20 5.01
C HIS A 25 4.03 -0.62 5.23
N VAL A 26 3.40 0.01 6.22
CA VAL A 26 2.00 -0.20 6.56
C VAL A 26 1.34 1.16 6.60
N VAL A 27 0.26 1.31 5.83
CA VAL A 27 -0.58 2.51 5.82
C VAL A 27 -1.83 2.23 6.64
N THR A 28 -2.27 3.21 7.42
CA THR A 28 -3.49 3.15 8.22
C THR A 28 -4.34 4.41 8.00
N ALA A 29 -5.65 4.27 7.83
CA ALA A 29 -6.59 5.39 7.78
C ALA A 29 -7.97 4.99 8.30
N GLU A 30 -8.87 5.98 8.41
CA GLU A 30 -10.25 5.80 8.87
C GLU A 30 -11.16 5.19 7.79
N ASP A 31 -10.85 5.41 6.52
CA ASP A 31 -11.62 4.93 5.37
C ASP A 31 -10.72 4.25 4.31
N ASP A 32 -11.35 3.62 3.31
CA ASP A 32 -10.63 2.88 2.28
C ASP A 32 -9.83 3.84 1.38
N GLU A 33 -10.42 4.99 1.05
CA GLU A 33 -9.83 5.97 0.14
C GLU A 33 -8.57 6.61 0.73
N GLY A 34 -8.54 6.87 2.03
CA GLY A 34 -7.37 7.33 2.76
C GLY A 34 -6.25 6.30 2.77
N VAL A 35 -6.59 5.01 2.95
CA VAL A 35 -5.61 3.92 2.85
C VAL A 35 -5.08 3.78 1.43
N ILE A 36 -5.96 3.84 0.43
CA ILE A 36 -5.61 3.74 -0.99
C ILE A 36 -4.65 4.85 -1.37
N LYS A 37 -5.03 6.11 -1.13
CA LYS A 37 -4.23 7.27 -1.49
C LYS A 37 -2.84 7.22 -0.86
N ALA A 38 -2.76 6.98 0.45
CA ALA A 38 -1.47 6.95 1.14
C ALA A 38 -0.59 5.76 0.70
N MET A 39 -1.17 4.64 0.26
CA MET A 39 -0.39 3.54 -0.30
C MET A 39 0.05 3.80 -1.75
N ILE A 40 -0.77 4.46 -2.57
CA ILE A 40 -0.37 4.92 -3.91
C ILE A 40 0.82 5.87 -3.80
N ASP A 41 0.72 6.89 -2.93
CA ASP A 41 1.78 7.87 -2.69
C ASP A 41 3.08 7.16 -2.26
N HIS A 42 2.98 6.21 -1.32
CA HIS A 42 4.12 5.41 -0.87
C HIS A 42 4.77 4.60 -2.01
N ILE A 43 3.97 3.93 -2.84
CA ILE A 43 4.47 3.11 -3.96
C ILE A 43 5.18 4.00 -4.98
N SER A 44 4.56 5.09 -5.41
CA SER A 44 5.13 6.02 -6.38
C SER A 44 6.41 6.72 -5.87
N GLU A 45 6.55 6.91 -4.55
CA GLU A 45 7.77 7.46 -3.95
C GLU A 45 8.89 6.41 -3.78
N CYS A 46 8.55 5.19 -3.40
CA CYS A 46 9.53 4.18 -2.94
C CYS A 46 9.85 3.09 -3.97
N GLN A 47 9.05 2.97 -5.01
CA GLN A 47 9.15 1.92 -6.03
C GLN A 47 9.15 2.56 -7.42
N ASP A 48 9.76 1.88 -8.40
CA ASP A 48 9.84 2.36 -9.78
C ASP A 48 8.61 1.92 -10.59
N ILE A 49 7.43 2.05 -9.98
CA ILE A 49 6.15 1.68 -10.56
C ILE A 49 5.10 2.74 -10.17
N ASP A 50 4.11 2.93 -11.03
CA ASP A 50 2.99 3.80 -10.73
C ASP A 50 2.04 3.10 -9.74
N GLY A 51 1.90 3.69 -8.55
CA GLY A 51 1.00 3.16 -7.52
C GLY A 51 -0.47 3.17 -7.95
N SER A 52 -0.87 4.04 -8.88
CA SER A 52 -2.26 4.17 -9.32
C SER A 52 -2.76 2.95 -10.09
N ASP A 53 -1.87 2.25 -10.81
CA ASP A 53 -2.17 0.99 -11.49
C ASP A 53 -2.54 -0.14 -10.50
N LEU A 54 -2.24 0.04 -9.22
CA LEU A 54 -2.45 -0.95 -8.16
C LEU A 54 -3.65 -0.63 -7.28
N THR A 55 -4.46 0.38 -7.62
CA THR A 55 -5.61 0.84 -6.81
C THR A 55 -6.52 -0.32 -6.37
N GLU A 56 -6.92 -1.18 -7.30
CA GLU A 56 -7.80 -2.32 -7.00
C GLU A 56 -7.09 -3.40 -6.13
N ASN A 57 -5.79 -3.62 -6.35
CA ASN A 57 -5.00 -4.54 -5.53
C ASN A 57 -4.84 -4.01 -4.10
N ILE A 58 -4.66 -2.69 -3.94
CA ILE A 58 -4.63 -2.02 -2.64
C ILE A 58 -5.97 -2.21 -1.95
N ARG A 59 -7.08 -1.89 -2.63
CA ARG A 59 -8.45 -2.04 -2.10
C ARG A 59 -8.75 -3.46 -1.63
N MET A 60 -8.41 -4.48 -2.42
CA MET A 60 -8.59 -5.89 -2.03
C MET A 60 -7.71 -6.33 -0.85
N SER A 61 -6.61 -5.62 -0.61
CA SER A 61 -5.65 -5.92 0.47
C SER A 61 -5.95 -5.17 1.77
N ILE A 62 -6.92 -4.24 1.76
CA ILE A 62 -7.31 -3.49 2.97
C ILE A 62 -7.88 -4.46 4.00
N LYS A 63 -7.34 -4.37 5.20
CA LYS A 63 -7.80 -5.11 6.36
C LYS A 63 -8.32 -4.14 7.40
N THR A 64 -9.22 -4.66 8.22
CA THR A 64 -9.88 -3.91 9.27
C THR A 64 -9.44 -4.46 10.62
N HIS A 65 -9.08 -3.57 11.53
CA HIS A 65 -8.61 -3.90 12.88
C HIS A 65 -9.49 -3.30 13.97
#